data_AF-A0A849VKG9-F1
#
_entry.id   AF-A0A849VKG9-F1
#
_cell.length_a   1.000
_cell.length_b   1.000
_cell.length_c   1.000
_cell.angle_alpha   90.00
_cell.angle_beta   90.00
_cell.angle_gamma   90.00
#
_symmetry.space_group_name_H-M   'P 1'
#
loop_
_entity.id
_entity.type
_entity.pdbx_description
1 polymer ?
#
loop_
_entity_poly.entity_id
_entity_poly.type
_entity_poly.pdbx_seq_one_letter_code
_entity_poly.pdbx_strand_id
1 'polypeptide(L)'
;MSDASHSVHRQAEAAKRLLASLRESGDADDQDIVETAIEGETSLLEAIAAAMDANDEDDILIVGIKAKEETLAERRRAAEQRIERRRAAMEQAMIVTDQEKFTLPTATIFLTKRKPNIVVDNEADIPAAYWTIPKVEPKLDKKALKEALEAKEEIPGAHLDNGSVSISIRRK
;
A
#
# COMPACT_ATOMS: atom_id res chain seq x y z
N MET A 1 35.65 -22.64 30.43
CA MET A 1 35.01 -23.67 29.57
C MET A 1 33.47 -23.57 29.53
N SER A 2 32.80 -22.85 30.44
CA SER A 2 31.32 -22.73 30.49
C SER A 2 30.73 -21.67 29.55
N ASP A 3 31.47 -20.60 29.23
CA ASP A 3 30.92 -19.42 28.54
C ASP A 3 30.67 -19.65 27.03
N ALA A 4 31.59 -20.34 26.35
CA ALA A 4 31.45 -20.67 24.93
C ALA A 4 30.35 -21.72 24.66
N SER A 5 30.11 -22.64 25.59
CA SER A 5 29.01 -23.60 25.47
C SER A 5 27.65 -22.91 25.64
N HIS A 6 27.57 -21.93 26.55
CA HIS A 6 26.36 -21.13 26.77
C HIS A 6 26.03 -20.22 25.55
N SER A 7 27.03 -19.69 24.86
CA SER A 7 26.80 -18.86 23.65
C SER A 7 26.31 -19.68 22.47
N VAL A 8 26.87 -20.87 22.24
CA VAL A 8 26.45 -21.77 21.15
C VAL A 8 25.00 -22.23 21.36
N HIS A 9 24.63 -22.59 22.60
CA HIS A 9 23.25 -22.98 22.90
C HIS A 9 22.24 -21.86 22.63
N ARG A 10 22.58 -20.62 23.01
CA ARG A 10 21.73 -19.44 22.71
C ARG A 10 21.61 -19.17 21.21
N GLN A 11 22.68 -19.32 20.44
CA GLN A 11 22.64 -19.13 18.99
C GLN A 11 21.79 -20.21 18.30
N ALA A 12 21.89 -21.47 18.73
CA ALA A 12 21.05 -22.55 18.22
C ALA A 12 19.56 -22.34 18.55
N GLU A 13 19.25 -21.88 19.77
CA GLU A 13 17.87 -21.55 20.14
C GLU A 13 17.32 -20.37 19.32
N ALA A 14 18.14 -19.34 19.08
CA ALA A 14 17.76 -18.21 18.24
C ALA A 14 17.53 -18.61 16.78
N ALA A 15 18.38 -19.47 16.21
CA ALA A 15 18.22 -19.99 14.86
C ALA A 15 16.89 -20.76 14.75
N LYS A 16 16.61 -21.64 15.72
CA LYS A 16 15.35 -22.39 15.77
C LYS A 16 14.13 -21.47 15.84
N ARG A 17 14.18 -20.37 16.60
CA ARG A 17 13.09 -19.40 16.68
C ARG A 17 12.88 -18.64 15.37
N LEU A 18 13.97 -18.25 14.69
CA LEU A 18 13.89 -17.62 13.37
C LEU A 18 13.21 -18.57 12.36
N LEU A 19 13.72 -19.81 12.25
CA LEU A 19 13.16 -20.81 11.34
C LEU A 19 11.69 -21.15 11.67
N ALA A 20 11.32 -21.20 12.95
CA ALA A 20 9.92 -21.38 13.34
C ALA A 20 9.03 -20.21 12.88
N SER A 21 9.54 -18.97 12.97
CA SER A 21 8.82 -17.78 12.48
C SER A 21 8.66 -17.79 10.96
N LEU A 22 9.71 -18.17 10.22
CA LEU A 22 9.65 -18.32 8.76
C LEU A 22 8.66 -19.42 8.38
N ARG A 23 8.68 -20.56 9.07
CA ARG A 23 7.72 -21.64 8.83
C ARG A 23 6.26 -21.23 9.10
N GLU A 24 6.02 -20.36 10.07
CA GLU A 24 4.68 -19.87 10.40
C GLU A 24 4.15 -18.84 9.41
N SER A 25 5.03 -18.16 8.64
CA SER A 25 4.59 -17.22 7.60
C SER A 25 3.72 -17.90 6.54
N GLY A 26 4.00 -19.18 6.27
CA GLY A 26 3.29 -19.97 5.27
C GLY A 26 3.67 -19.63 3.83
N ASP A 27 4.66 -18.75 3.63
CA ASP A 27 5.23 -18.49 2.31
C ASP A 27 6.03 -19.71 1.83
N ALA A 28 6.07 -19.94 0.51
CA ALA A 28 6.76 -21.08 -0.06
C ALA A 28 8.29 -20.88 -0.02
N ASP A 29 8.75 -19.66 -0.28
CA ASP A 29 10.18 -19.35 -0.31
C ASP A 29 10.75 -19.40 1.13
N ASP A 30 9.97 -18.97 2.12
CA ASP A 30 10.32 -19.12 3.53
C ASP A 30 10.38 -20.60 3.98
N GLN A 31 9.55 -21.48 3.41
CA GLN A 31 9.59 -22.92 3.69
C GLN A 31 10.87 -23.56 3.14
N ASP A 32 11.29 -23.18 1.94
CA ASP A 32 12.52 -23.68 1.32
C ASP A 32 13.77 -23.31 2.15
N ILE A 33 13.79 -22.10 2.73
CA ILE A 33 14.83 -21.68 3.68
C ILE A 33 14.85 -22.61 4.90
N VAL A 34 13.68 -22.91 5.47
CA VAL A 34 13.54 -23.76 6.66
C VAL A 34 14.00 -25.19 6.39
N GLU A 35 13.60 -25.77 5.25
CA GLU A 35 14.01 -27.13 4.87
C GLU A 35 15.52 -27.22 4.69
N THR A 36 16.11 -26.29 3.92
CA THR A 36 17.56 -26.22 3.70
C THR A 36 18.32 -26.04 5.02
N ALA A 37 17.82 -25.19 5.92
CA ALA A 37 18.47 -24.93 7.19
C ALA A 37 18.43 -26.14 8.16
N ILE A 38 17.36 -26.93 8.10
CA ILE A 38 17.23 -28.16 8.90
C ILE A 38 18.17 -29.25 8.38
N GLU A 39 18.25 -29.42 7.05
CA GLU A 39 19.10 -30.45 6.43
C GLU A 39 20.60 -30.15 6.59
N GLY A 40 20.99 -28.87 6.57
CA GLY A 40 22.38 -28.43 6.64
C GLY A 40 22.96 -28.23 8.05
N GLU A 41 22.21 -28.52 9.12
CA GLU A 41 22.56 -28.14 10.51
C GLU A 41 22.99 -26.65 10.62
N THR A 42 22.25 -25.78 9.93
CA THR A 42 22.67 -24.40 9.65
C THR A 42 22.73 -23.51 10.91
N SER A 43 23.76 -22.67 10.98
CA SER A 43 23.95 -21.72 12.08
C SER A 43 22.99 -20.52 11.98
N LEU A 44 22.83 -19.78 13.10
CA LEU A 44 22.00 -18.56 13.11
C LEU A 44 22.41 -17.54 12.04
N LEU A 45 23.71 -17.35 11.82
CA LEU A 45 24.20 -16.35 10.86
C LEU A 45 23.90 -16.77 9.43
N GLU A 46 24.02 -18.04 9.11
CA GLU A 46 23.68 -18.58 7.80
C GLU A 46 22.17 -18.54 7.56
N ALA A 47 21.34 -18.81 8.57
CA ALA A 47 19.88 -18.66 8.46
C ALA A 47 19.45 -17.19 8.25
N ILE A 48 20.12 -16.24 8.91
CA ILE A 48 19.91 -14.81 8.67
C ILE A 48 20.37 -14.42 7.25
N ALA A 49 21.51 -14.94 6.79
CA ALA A 49 22.00 -14.68 5.44
C ALA A 49 21.04 -15.20 4.37
N ALA A 50 20.53 -16.43 4.50
CA ALA A 50 19.54 -16.99 3.59
C ALA A 50 18.25 -16.15 3.53
N ALA A 51 17.75 -15.68 4.69
CA ALA A 51 16.61 -14.77 4.73
C ALA A 51 16.92 -13.40 4.09
N MET A 52 18.15 -12.91 4.20
CA MET A 52 18.56 -11.68 3.50
C MET A 52 18.62 -11.89 1.98
N ASP A 53 19.13 -13.01 1.51
CA ASP A 53 19.20 -13.33 0.08
C ASP A 53 17.78 -13.44 -0.51
N ALA A 54 16.84 -14.07 0.20
CA ALA A 54 15.43 -14.10 -0.21
C ALA A 54 14.79 -12.71 -0.29
N ASN A 55 15.08 -11.82 0.67
CA ASN A 55 14.63 -10.42 0.58
C ASN A 55 15.20 -9.69 -0.65
N ASP A 56 16.45 -9.99 -1.03
CA ASP A 56 17.08 -9.40 -2.21
C ASP A 56 16.43 -9.91 -3.52
N GLU A 57 16.01 -11.19 -3.57
CA GLU A 57 15.24 -11.75 -4.67
C GLU A 57 13.86 -11.08 -4.80
N ASP A 58 13.16 -10.90 -3.68
CA ASP A 58 11.89 -10.18 -3.63
C ASP A 58 12.03 -8.72 -4.08
N ASP A 59 13.07 -8.02 -3.63
CA ASP A 59 13.37 -6.66 -4.08
C ASP A 59 13.46 -6.56 -5.61
N ILE A 60 14.08 -7.57 -6.25
CA ILE A 60 14.19 -7.65 -7.72
C ILE A 60 12.82 -7.91 -8.35
N LEU A 61 12.05 -8.86 -7.82
CA LEU A 61 10.70 -9.19 -8.30
C LEU A 61 9.77 -7.98 -8.22
N ILE A 62 9.81 -7.25 -7.10
CA ILE A 62 9.02 -6.03 -6.86
C ILE A 62 9.25 -4.99 -7.97
N VAL A 63 10.51 -4.79 -8.39
CA VAL A 63 10.83 -3.85 -9.47
C VAL A 63 10.18 -4.28 -10.80
N GLY A 64 10.29 -5.57 -11.14
CA GLY A 64 9.70 -6.11 -12.36
C GLY A 64 8.16 -6.03 -12.36
N ILE A 65 7.54 -6.36 -11.23
CA ILE A 65 6.09 -6.30 -11.04
C ILE A 65 5.59 -4.87 -11.20
N LYS A 66 6.21 -3.89 -10.53
CA LYS A 66 5.84 -2.47 -10.63
C LYS A 66 5.87 -1.96 -12.07
N ALA A 67 6.90 -2.33 -12.85
CA ALA A 67 6.99 -1.96 -14.26
C ALA A 67 5.84 -2.57 -15.11
N LYS A 68 5.45 -3.80 -14.82
CA LYS A 68 4.31 -4.46 -15.48
C LYS A 68 2.98 -3.85 -15.07
N GLU A 69 2.79 -3.53 -13.80
CA GLU A 69 1.60 -2.85 -13.29
C GLU A 69 1.40 -1.49 -13.97
N GLU A 70 2.46 -0.71 -14.12
CA GLU A 70 2.42 0.57 -14.85
C GLU A 70 1.95 0.37 -16.30
N THR A 71 2.58 -0.58 -17.01
CA THR A 71 2.19 -0.92 -18.40
C THR A 71 0.72 -1.36 -18.50
N LEU A 72 0.24 -2.17 -17.55
CA LEU A 72 -1.15 -2.62 -17.52
C LEU A 72 -2.10 -1.48 -17.16
N ALA A 73 -1.71 -0.57 -16.26
CA ALA A 73 -2.48 0.61 -15.91
C ALA A 73 -2.63 1.56 -17.10
N GLU A 74 -1.59 1.77 -17.90
CA GLU A 74 -1.67 2.53 -19.14
C GLU A 74 -2.63 1.90 -20.15
N ARG A 75 -2.55 0.58 -20.36
CA ARG A 75 -3.45 -0.15 -21.25
C ARG A 75 -4.91 -0.05 -20.79
N ARG A 76 -5.15 -0.14 -19.47
CA ARG A 76 -6.46 0.06 -18.85
C ARG A 76 -6.98 1.47 -19.14
N ARG A 77 -6.19 2.51 -18.85
CA ARG A 77 -6.55 3.92 -19.12
C ARG A 77 -6.85 4.15 -20.59
N ALA A 78 -6.07 3.59 -21.51
CA ALA A 78 -6.32 3.68 -22.94
C ALA A 78 -7.64 2.99 -23.33
N ALA A 79 -8.01 1.88 -22.69
CA ALA A 79 -9.30 1.21 -22.90
C ALA A 79 -10.47 2.06 -22.38
N GLU A 80 -10.34 2.61 -21.17
CA GLU A 80 -11.32 3.54 -20.57
C GLU A 80 -11.55 4.74 -21.50
N GLN A 81 -10.48 5.38 -21.98
CA GLN A 81 -10.58 6.49 -22.94
C GLN A 81 -11.24 6.07 -24.26
N ARG A 82 -10.94 4.87 -24.79
CA ARG A 82 -11.60 4.36 -26.00
C ARG A 82 -13.10 4.16 -25.78
N ILE A 83 -13.52 3.68 -24.61
CA ILE A 83 -14.92 3.52 -24.26
C ILE A 83 -15.59 4.90 -24.23
N GLU A 84 -15.01 5.87 -23.53
CA GLU A 84 -15.57 7.23 -23.46
C GLU A 84 -15.65 7.91 -24.83
N ARG A 85 -14.63 7.78 -25.68
CA ARG A 85 -14.68 8.29 -27.05
C ARG A 85 -15.83 7.67 -27.86
N ARG A 86 -16.07 6.36 -27.72
CA ARG A 86 -17.19 5.68 -28.40
C ARG A 86 -18.54 6.13 -27.84
N ARG A 87 -18.65 6.34 -26.51
CA ARG A 87 -19.87 6.89 -25.88
C ARG A 87 -20.18 8.28 -26.41
N ALA A 88 -19.20 9.16 -26.45
CA ALA A 88 -19.35 10.51 -27.01
C ALA A 88 -19.76 10.46 -28.49
N ALA A 89 -19.17 9.57 -29.30
CA ALA A 89 -19.56 9.40 -30.69
C ALA A 89 -21.01 8.91 -30.85
N MET A 90 -21.46 7.96 -30.01
CA MET A 90 -22.85 7.49 -29.99
C MET A 90 -23.81 8.60 -29.56
N GLU A 91 -23.44 9.40 -28.56
CA GLU A 91 -24.22 10.57 -28.11
C GLU A 91 -24.38 11.60 -29.24
N GLN A 92 -23.30 11.94 -29.93
CA GLN A 92 -23.35 12.86 -31.08
C GLN A 92 -24.21 12.31 -32.23
N ALA A 93 -24.11 11.01 -32.53
CA ALA A 93 -24.94 10.39 -33.55
C ALA A 93 -26.43 10.46 -33.19
N MET A 94 -26.79 10.19 -31.92
CA MET A 94 -28.17 10.31 -31.44
C MET A 94 -28.72 11.74 -31.60
N ILE A 95 -27.91 12.75 -31.23
CA ILE A 95 -28.27 14.17 -31.37
C ILE A 95 -28.52 14.54 -32.84
N VAL A 96 -27.63 14.14 -33.76
CA VAL A 96 -27.77 14.43 -35.20
C VAL A 96 -29.01 13.78 -35.80
N THR A 97 -29.38 12.60 -35.31
CA THR A 97 -30.58 11.88 -35.79
C THR A 97 -31.89 12.31 -35.11
N ASP A 98 -31.82 13.21 -34.12
CA ASP A 98 -32.95 13.64 -33.29
C ASP A 98 -33.72 12.46 -32.64
N GLN A 99 -32.99 11.38 -32.28
CA GLN A 99 -33.56 10.20 -31.64
C GLN A 99 -33.12 10.10 -30.18
N GLU A 100 -34.08 10.06 -29.27
CA GLU A 100 -33.82 9.93 -27.84
C GLU A 100 -33.61 8.47 -27.38
N LYS A 101 -33.94 7.48 -28.23
CA LYS A 101 -33.87 6.06 -27.88
C LYS A 101 -33.50 5.18 -29.06
N PHE A 102 -32.47 4.35 -28.89
CA PHE A 102 -32.15 3.24 -29.78
C PHE A 102 -32.34 1.91 -29.08
N THR A 103 -33.08 0.98 -29.69
CA THR A 103 -33.22 -0.40 -29.19
C THR A 103 -32.40 -1.32 -30.08
N LEU A 104 -31.33 -1.90 -29.54
CA LEU A 104 -30.47 -2.88 -30.18
C LEU A 104 -30.78 -4.28 -29.61
N PRO A 105 -30.44 -5.37 -30.32
CA PRO A 105 -30.64 -6.74 -29.81
C PRO A 105 -29.95 -7.01 -28.47
N THR A 106 -28.84 -6.31 -28.19
CA THR A 106 -28.01 -6.53 -27.00
C THR A 106 -28.09 -5.40 -25.97
N ALA A 107 -28.72 -4.26 -26.30
CA ALA A 107 -28.79 -3.10 -25.41
C ALA A 107 -29.88 -2.11 -25.84
N THR A 108 -30.40 -1.32 -24.90
CA THR A 108 -31.18 -0.13 -25.23
C THR A 108 -30.40 1.10 -24.79
N ILE A 109 -30.23 2.06 -25.69
CA ILE A 109 -29.50 3.30 -25.46
C ILE A 109 -30.53 4.43 -25.35
N PHE A 110 -30.45 5.21 -24.28
CA PHE A 110 -31.27 6.40 -24.08
C PHE A 110 -30.37 7.64 -24.09
N LEU A 111 -30.79 8.66 -24.81
CA LEU A 111 -30.24 10.00 -24.68
C LEU A 111 -31.03 10.71 -23.58
N THR A 112 -30.33 11.20 -22.56
CA THR A 112 -30.97 11.93 -21.46
C THR A 112 -30.19 13.20 -21.20
N LYS A 113 -30.89 14.30 -20.96
CA LYS A 113 -30.25 15.55 -20.55
C LYS A 113 -29.55 15.33 -19.21
N ARG A 114 -28.24 15.51 -19.16
CA ARG A 114 -27.51 15.52 -17.88
C ARG A 114 -28.07 16.64 -17.01
N LYS A 115 -28.17 16.38 -15.71
CA LYS A 115 -28.47 17.43 -14.75
C LYS A 115 -27.39 18.52 -14.89
N PRO A 116 -27.75 19.81 -14.87
CA PRO A 116 -26.77 20.89 -14.86
C PRO A 116 -25.79 20.67 -13.72
N ASN A 117 -24.49 20.78 -14.01
CA ASN A 117 -23.48 20.79 -12.97
C ASN A 117 -23.29 22.22 -12.47
N ILE A 118 -22.91 22.38 -11.21
CA ILE A 118 -22.54 23.69 -10.66
C ILE A 118 -21.22 24.10 -11.33
N VAL A 119 -21.23 25.21 -12.05
CA VAL A 119 -20.03 25.87 -12.56
C VAL A 119 -19.81 27.09 -11.67
N VAL A 120 -18.67 27.13 -10.99
CA VAL A 120 -18.27 28.27 -10.16
C VAL A 120 -17.37 29.15 -11.01
N ASP A 121 -17.91 30.26 -11.50
CA ASP A 121 -17.15 31.22 -12.32
C ASP A 121 -16.21 32.06 -11.44
N ASN A 122 -16.69 32.50 -10.28
CA ASN A 122 -15.92 33.24 -9.29
C ASN A 122 -16.39 32.91 -7.87
N GLU A 123 -15.48 32.39 -7.07
CA GLU A 123 -15.74 32.03 -5.68
C GLU A 123 -16.06 33.26 -4.81
N ALA A 124 -15.49 34.42 -5.11
CA ALA A 124 -15.71 35.64 -4.31
C ALA A 124 -17.15 36.18 -4.39
N ASP A 125 -17.87 35.86 -5.46
CA ASP A 125 -19.26 36.28 -5.66
C ASP A 125 -20.27 35.31 -5.03
N ILE A 126 -19.80 34.14 -4.53
CA ILE A 126 -20.67 33.15 -3.89
C ILE A 126 -21.03 33.62 -2.47
N PRO A 127 -22.33 33.79 -2.14
CA PRO A 127 -22.76 34.20 -0.82
C PRO A 127 -22.25 33.25 0.29
N ALA A 128 -21.92 33.83 1.46
CA ALA A 128 -21.45 33.11 2.64
C ALA A 128 -22.34 31.93 3.08
N ALA A 129 -23.62 31.92 2.68
CA ALA A 129 -24.56 30.83 2.95
C ALA A 129 -24.20 29.49 2.28
N TYR A 130 -23.43 29.52 1.18
CA TYR A 130 -22.99 28.30 0.47
C TYR A 130 -21.58 27.85 0.89
N TRP A 131 -20.87 28.69 1.64
CA TRP A 131 -19.58 28.36 2.21
C TRP A 131 -19.78 27.60 3.51
N THR A 132 -19.41 26.32 3.50
CA THR A 132 -19.22 25.60 4.76
C THR A 132 -17.91 26.09 5.34
N ILE A 133 -17.99 26.84 6.45
CA ILE A 133 -16.81 27.14 7.26
C ILE A 133 -16.24 25.78 7.66
N PRO A 134 -15.02 25.41 7.23
CA PRO A 134 -14.44 24.15 7.63
C PRO A 134 -14.37 24.18 9.15
N LYS A 135 -15.17 23.32 9.80
CA LYS A 135 -15.03 23.02 11.21
C LYS A 135 -13.63 22.44 11.32
N VAL A 136 -12.66 23.28 11.69
CA VAL A 136 -11.27 22.85 11.84
C VAL A 136 -11.30 21.87 13.00
N GLU A 137 -11.44 20.59 12.69
CA GLU A 137 -11.21 19.55 13.67
C GLU A 137 -9.82 19.84 14.24
N PRO A 138 -9.67 19.98 15.57
CA PRO A 138 -8.37 20.19 16.17
C PRO A 138 -7.50 18.98 15.79
N LYS A 139 -6.69 19.13 14.75
CA LYS A 139 -5.74 18.12 14.33
C LYS A 139 -4.70 18.05 15.42
N LEU A 140 -4.68 16.91 16.12
CA LEU A 140 -3.66 16.63 17.10
C LEU A 140 -2.29 16.73 16.41
N ASP A 141 -1.51 17.74 16.79
CA ASP A 141 -0.13 17.86 16.34
C ASP A 141 0.69 16.79 17.07
N LYS A 142 0.76 15.61 16.46
CA LYS A 142 1.51 14.47 16.99
C LYS A 142 3.00 14.78 17.14
N LYS A 143 3.53 15.76 16.40
CA LYS A 143 4.93 16.15 16.48
C LYS A 143 5.18 16.96 17.75
N ALA A 144 4.41 18.01 17.98
CA ALA A 144 4.47 18.80 19.21
C ALA A 144 4.16 17.94 20.45
N LEU A 145 3.18 17.03 20.35
CA LEU A 145 2.84 16.08 21.40
C LEU A 145 4.00 15.13 21.72
N LYS A 146 4.68 14.61 20.68
CA LYS A 146 5.84 13.73 20.85
C LYS A 146 7.02 14.48 21.48
N GLU A 147 7.30 15.70 21.03
CA GLU A 147 8.37 16.55 21.58
C GLU A 147 8.12 16.88 23.06
N ALA A 148 6.88 17.19 23.44
CA ALA A 148 6.51 17.46 24.84
C ALA A 148 6.56 16.20 25.73
N LEU A 149 6.16 15.03 25.21
CA LEU A 149 6.34 13.76 25.93
C LEU A 149 7.81 13.34 26.05
N GLU A 150 8.64 13.59 25.03
CA GLU A 150 10.09 13.39 25.07
C GLU A 150 10.77 14.34 26.08
N ALA A 151 10.22 15.54 26.27
CA ALA A 151 10.62 16.51 27.31
C ALA A 151 10.14 16.15 28.73
N LYS A 152 9.48 14.98 28.91
CA LYS A 152 8.89 14.49 30.17
C LYS A 152 7.75 15.34 30.73
N GLU A 153 7.04 16.10 29.89
CA GLU A 153 5.79 16.73 30.30
C GLU A 153 4.68 15.68 30.41
N GLU A 154 3.98 15.65 31.54
CA GLU A 154 2.82 14.77 31.72
C GLU A 154 1.62 15.36 30.95
N ILE A 155 1.27 14.74 29.81
CA ILE A 155 0.11 15.13 29.01
C ILE A 155 -1.02 14.12 29.24
N PRO A 156 -2.13 14.51 29.89
CA PRO A 156 -3.27 13.63 30.07
C PRO A 156 -3.80 13.11 28.73
N GLY A 157 -3.69 11.80 28.51
CA GLY A 157 -4.18 11.14 27.29
C GLY A 157 -3.12 10.73 26.27
N ALA A 158 -1.83 10.96 26.51
CA ALA A 158 -0.76 10.48 25.65
C ALA A 158 0.46 10.00 26.48
N HIS A 159 1.07 8.89 26.08
CA HIS A 159 2.30 8.38 26.67
C HIS A 159 3.21 7.84 25.57
N LEU A 160 4.52 7.86 25.81
CA LEU A 160 5.48 7.13 24.97
C LEU A 160 5.48 5.67 25.40
N ASP A 161 5.26 4.77 24.46
CA ASP A 161 5.46 3.34 24.68
C ASP A 161 6.97 3.03 24.82
N ASN A 162 7.29 1.94 25.50
CA ASN A 162 8.62 1.37 25.52
C ASN A 162 8.90 0.80 24.13
N GLY A 163 9.40 1.66 23.22
CA GLY A 163 9.60 1.34 21.81
C GLY A 163 10.19 -0.05 21.57
N SER A 164 9.68 -0.73 20.54
CA SER A 164 10.20 -2.03 20.14
C SER A 164 11.58 -1.91 19.50
N VAL A 165 12.34 -2.99 19.53
CA VAL A 165 13.62 -3.08 18.82
C VAL A 165 13.33 -3.28 17.33
N SER A 166 13.90 -2.44 16.47
CA SER A 166 13.83 -2.57 15.02
C SER A 166 15.18 -2.94 14.43
N ILE A 167 15.19 -3.76 13.37
CA ILE A 167 16.40 -4.09 12.62
C ILE A 167 16.66 -3.00 11.57
N SER A 168 17.91 -2.56 11.42
CA SER A 168 18.35 -1.68 10.32
C SER A 168 19.40 -2.40 9.49
N ILE A 169 19.10 -2.64 8.21
CA ILE A 169 20.00 -3.31 7.26
C ILE A 169 20.66 -2.24 6.39
N ARG A 170 21.99 -2.24 6.32
CA ARG A 170 22.77 -1.35 5.45
C ARG A 170 23.66 -2.20 4.54
N ARG A 171 23.48 -2.05 3.23
CA ARG A 171 24.33 -2.69 2.21
C ARG A 171 25.59 -1.84 1.98
N LYS A 172 26.70 -2.49 1.58
CA LYS A 172 27.93 -1.82 1.14
C LYS A 172 27.85 -1.44 -0.33
#